data_AF-A0A2M7TNQ2-F1
#
_entry.id   AF-A0A2M7TNQ2-F1
#
_cell.length_a   1.000
_cell.length_b   1.000
_cell.length_c   1.000
_cell.angle_alpha   90.00
_cell.angle_beta   90.00
_cell.angle_gamma   90.00
#
_symmetry.space_group_name_H-M   'P 1'
#
loop_
_entity.id
_entity.type
_entity.pdbx_description
1 polymer ?
#
loop_
_entity_poly.entity_id
_entity_poly.type
_entity_poly.pdbx_seq_one_letter_code
_entity_poly.pdbx_strand_id
1 'polypeptide(L)'
;MVSFSLTATDPSALGASNQVQSKVQTITNLLEASSISEEDIFVSQPQIVPANTLVQGTTGFQSIISMAVKTVHVTSVSDLISNLYANGAAVVSQPVLSAGDQKKLEDEAFDQALKDAKTQAGKIASKNWKFIKKIIALTQQSSASTATATSKADTLTEANNQQTAQNGVFKIVKAVSVSYKMW
;
A
#
# COMPACT_ATOMS: atom_id res chain seq x y z
N MET A 1 -3.74 -1.77 -2.22
CA MET A 1 -4.52 -2.94 -1.83
C MET A 1 -5.77 -2.47 -1.10
N VAL A 2 -6.94 -2.89 -1.57
CA VAL A 2 -8.24 -2.63 -0.92
C VAL A 2 -8.72 -3.97 -0.38
N SER A 3 -9.08 -4.05 0.90
CA SER A 3 -9.71 -5.26 1.45
C SER A 3 -11.15 -4.97 1.82
N PHE A 4 -12.03 -5.94 1.63
CA PHE A 4 -13.44 -5.81 1.91
C PHE A 4 -14.08 -7.15 2.27
N SER A 5 -15.23 -7.13 2.94
CA SER A 5 -15.98 -8.33 3.28
C SER A 5 -17.33 -8.37 2.60
N LEU A 6 -17.70 -9.54 2.09
CA LEU A 6 -19.02 -9.85 1.57
C LEU A 6 -19.77 -10.70 2.58
N THR A 7 -21.05 -10.40 2.76
CA THR A 7 -21.92 -11.18 3.64
C THR A 7 -23.21 -11.56 2.96
N ALA A 8 -23.69 -12.78 3.24
CA ALA A 8 -25.02 -13.24 2.85
C ALA A 8 -25.68 -14.00 4.00
N THR A 9 -27.00 -13.95 4.07
CA THR A 9 -27.80 -14.60 5.12
C THR A 9 -28.85 -15.49 4.49
N ASP A 10 -29.04 -16.69 5.03
CA ASP A 10 -30.02 -17.65 4.57
C ASP A 10 -30.50 -18.53 5.73
N PRO A 11 -31.73 -19.09 5.69
CA PRO A 11 -32.17 -20.07 6.69
C PRO A 11 -31.29 -21.32 6.77
N SER A 12 -30.55 -21.65 5.71
CA SER A 12 -29.64 -22.80 5.62
C SER A 12 -28.18 -22.38 5.47
N ALA A 13 -27.25 -23.12 6.07
CA ALA A 13 -25.82 -22.87 5.92
C ALA A 13 -25.36 -22.96 4.45
N LEU A 14 -25.90 -23.94 3.70
CA LEU A 14 -25.58 -24.12 2.30
C LEU A 14 -26.12 -22.97 1.43
N GLY A 15 -27.35 -22.51 1.69
CA GLY A 15 -27.92 -21.36 0.99
C GLY A 15 -27.11 -20.08 1.24
N ALA A 16 -26.68 -19.84 2.48
CA ALA A 16 -25.85 -18.68 2.83
C ALA A 16 -24.49 -18.73 2.11
N SER A 17 -23.88 -19.93 2.03
CA SER A 17 -22.64 -20.15 1.29
C SER A 17 -22.80 -19.93 -0.21
N ASN A 18 -23.85 -20.49 -0.82
CA ASN A 18 -24.10 -20.34 -2.26
C ASN A 18 -24.37 -18.88 -2.63
N GLN A 19 -25.18 -18.17 -1.83
CA GLN A 19 -25.45 -16.75 -2.04
C GLN A 19 -24.17 -15.90 -1.94
N VAL A 20 -23.31 -16.16 -0.94
CA VAL A 20 -22.06 -15.39 -0.83
C VAL A 20 -21.10 -15.71 -1.98
N GLN A 21 -21.05 -16.96 -2.46
CA GLN A 21 -20.26 -17.32 -3.64
C GLN A 21 -20.77 -16.65 -4.92
N SER A 22 -22.09 -16.56 -5.11
CA SER A 22 -22.65 -15.79 -6.23
C SER A 22 -22.23 -14.32 -6.17
N LYS A 23 -22.25 -13.71 -4.97
CA LYS A 23 -21.75 -12.33 -4.79
C LYS A 23 -20.25 -12.22 -5.11
N VAL A 24 -19.44 -13.18 -4.69
CA VAL A 24 -18.01 -13.23 -5.04
C VAL A 24 -17.85 -13.23 -6.55
N GLN A 25 -18.57 -14.08 -7.28
CA GLN A 25 -18.48 -14.13 -8.74
C GLN A 25 -18.89 -12.81 -9.39
N THR A 26 -19.97 -12.18 -8.94
CA THR A 26 -20.40 -10.86 -9.44
C THR A 26 -19.32 -9.80 -9.22
N ILE A 27 -18.71 -9.79 -8.04
CA ILE A 27 -17.63 -8.85 -7.71
C ILE A 27 -16.37 -9.15 -8.54
N THR A 28 -15.96 -10.41 -8.69
CA THR A 28 -14.82 -10.78 -9.54
C THR A 28 -15.01 -10.29 -10.98
N ASN A 29 -16.18 -10.53 -11.58
CA ASN A 29 -16.48 -10.06 -12.94
C ASN A 29 -16.44 -8.51 -13.03
N LEU A 30 -16.88 -7.80 -11.99
CA LEU A 30 -16.81 -6.33 -11.92
C LEU A 30 -15.36 -5.82 -11.82
N LEU A 31 -14.51 -6.53 -11.06
CA LEU A 31 -13.10 -6.21 -10.92
C LEU A 31 -12.34 -6.44 -12.23
N GLU A 32 -12.63 -7.54 -12.92
CA GLU A 32 -12.09 -7.83 -14.25
C GLU A 32 -12.51 -6.77 -15.28
N ALA A 33 -13.79 -6.35 -15.27
CA ALA A 33 -14.28 -5.25 -16.10
C ALA A 33 -13.58 -3.92 -15.80
N SER A 34 -13.08 -3.76 -14.57
CA SER A 34 -12.28 -2.61 -14.13
C SER A 34 -10.78 -2.76 -14.45
N SER A 35 -10.41 -3.73 -15.31
CA SER A 35 -9.02 -4.02 -15.72
C SER A 35 -8.12 -4.47 -14.57
N ILE A 36 -8.68 -5.18 -13.59
CA ILE A 36 -7.92 -5.81 -12.51
C ILE A 36 -7.75 -7.29 -12.86
N SER A 37 -6.50 -7.76 -12.89
CA SER A 37 -6.19 -9.15 -13.19
C SER A 37 -6.66 -10.09 -12.07
N GLU A 38 -7.07 -11.31 -12.42
CA GLU A 38 -7.50 -12.32 -11.45
C GLU A 38 -6.39 -12.66 -10.42
N GLU A 39 -5.12 -12.64 -10.84
CA GLU A 39 -3.95 -12.83 -9.97
C GLU A 39 -3.81 -11.77 -8.86
N ASP A 40 -4.42 -10.60 -9.05
CA ASP A 40 -4.45 -9.50 -8.08
C ASP A 40 -5.67 -9.55 -7.17
N ILE A 41 -6.54 -10.56 -7.31
CA ILE A 41 -7.75 -10.78 -6.50
C ILE A 41 -7.50 -11.94 -5.54
N PHE A 42 -7.58 -11.66 -4.25
CA PHE A 42 -7.42 -12.62 -3.18
C PHE A 42 -8.76 -12.85 -2.50
N VAL A 43 -9.16 -14.12 -2.38
CA VAL A 43 -10.44 -14.51 -1.77
C VAL A 43 -10.18 -15.45 -0.60
N SER A 44 -10.74 -15.16 0.57
CA SER A 44 -10.66 -16.05 1.73
C SER A 44 -11.68 -17.19 1.63
N GLN A 45 -11.48 -18.23 2.45
CA GLN A 45 -12.53 -19.24 2.64
C GLN A 45 -13.76 -18.63 3.33
N PRO A 46 -14.99 -19.09 2.99
CA PRO A 46 -16.21 -18.65 3.65
C PRO A 46 -16.23 -19.07 5.13
N GLN A 47 -16.61 -18.15 5.99
CA GLN A 47 -16.89 -18.38 7.40
C GLN A 47 -18.40 -18.36 7.61
N ILE A 48 -18.97 -19.48 8.06
CA ILE A 48 -20.40 -19.58 8.34
C ILE A 48 -20.62 -19.47 9.84
N VAL A 49 -21.42 -18.50 10.25
CA VAL A 49 -21.78 -18.25 11.63
C VAL A 49 -23.31 -18.23 11.78
N PRO A 50 -23.87 -18.67 12.91
CA PRO A 50 -25.30 -18.49 13.18
C PRO A 50 -25.70 -17.00 13.15
N ALA A 51 -26.86 -16.67 12.59
CA ALA A 51 -27.31 -15.27 12.47
C ALA A 51 -27.68 -14.65 13.84
N ASN A 52 -28.08 -15.48 14.81
CA ASN A 52 -28.41 -15.06 16.17
C ASN A 52 -27.20 -14.55 16.97
N THR A 53 -25.97 -14.87 16.54
CA THR A 53 -24.73 -14.34 17.12
C THR A 53 -24.43 -12.90 16.70
N LEU A 54 -25.08 -12.39 15.64
CA LEU A 54 -24.80 -11.06 15.08
C LEU A 54 -25.98 -10.09 15.21
N VAL A 55 -27.23 -10.57 15.17
CA VAL A 55 -28.42 -9.75 15.43
C VAL A 55 -29.42 -10.57 16.27
N GLN A 56 -29.83 -10.05 17.43
CA GLN A 56 -30.83 -10.72 18.28
C GLN A 56 -32.17 -10.82 17.54
N GLY A 57 -32.73 -12.04 17.47
CA GLY A 57 -34.04 -12.31 16.87
C GLY A 57 -34.02 -12.87 15.45
N THR A 58 -32.87 -12.90 14.78
CA THR A 58 -32.72 -13.52 13.45
C THR A 58 -32.44 -15.01 13.55
N THR A 59 -33.29 -15.82 12.94
CA THR A 59 -33.07 -17.26 12.72
C THR A 59 -32.37 -17.49 11.40
N GLY A 60 -31.27 -18.24 11.38
CA GLY A 60 -30.58 -18.63 10.15
C GLY A 60 -29.06 -18.66 10.28
N PHE A 61 -28.37 -18.67 9.15
CA PHE A 61 -26.92 -18.66 9.02
C PHE A 61 -26.47 -17.44 8.23
N GLN A 62 -25.31 -16.90 8.59
CA GLN A 62 -24.63 -15.86 7.86
C GLN A 62 -23.28 -16.40 7.37
N SER A 63 -23.01 -16.23 6.09
CA SER A 63 -21.70 -16.53 5.49
C SER A 63 -20.96 -15.23 5.24
N ILE A 64 -19.69 -15.20 5.63
CA ILE A 64 -18.78 -14.06 5.51
C ILE A 64 -17.56 -14.50 4.71
N ILE A 65 -17.24 -13.76 3.64
CA ILE A 65 -15.99 -13.92 2.87
C ILE A 65 -15.25 -12.60 2.91
N SER A 66 -13.95 -12.65 3.14
CA SER A 66 -13.07 -11.49 2.98
C SER A 66 -12.37 -11.58 1.62
N MET A 67 -12.34 -10.47 0.90
CA MET A 67 -11.62 -10.32 -0.35
C MET A 67 -10.59 -9.20 -0.22
N ALA A 68 -9.48 -9.33 -0.92
CA ALA A 68 -8.50 -8.27 -1.05
C ALA A 68 -8.11 -8.12 -2.52
N VAL A 69 -7.94 -6.89 -2.97
CA VAL A 69 -7.66 -6.57 -4.35
C VAL A 69 -6.47 -5.65 -4.44
N LYS A 70 -5.54 -5.98 -5.33
CA LYS A 70 -4.43 -5.10 -5.71
C LYS A 70 -4.79 -4.39 -7.02
N THR A 71 -4.48 -3.11 -7.09
CA THR A 71 -4.68 -2.32 -8.31
C THR A 71 -3.54 -1.31 -8.43
N VAL A 72 -3.11 -1.07 -9.66
CA VAL A 72 -2.14 -0.04 -10.03
C VAL A 72 -2.81 1.33 -10.24
N HIS A 73 -4.13 1.36 -10.44
CA HIS A 73 -4.89 2.56 -10.73
C HIS A 73 -5.33 3.24 -9.44
N VAL A 74 -4.41 3.95 -8.78
CA VAL A 74 -4.66 4.63 -7.49
C VAL A 74 -5.74 5.71 -7.60
N THR A 75 -5.86 6.36 -8.76
CA THR A 75 -6.82 7.46 -8.99
C THR A 75 -8.28 6.99 -9.05
N SER A 76 -8.54 5.75 -9.45
CA SER A 76 -9.89 5.17 -9.56
C SER A 76 -10.31 4.37 -8.32
N VAL A 77 -9.50 4.37 -7.25
CA VAL A 77 -9.80 3.62 -6.02
C VAL A 77 -11.11 4.10 -5.37
N SER A 78 -11.44 5.40 -5.44
CA SER A 78 -12.70 5.91 -4.89
C SER A 78 -13.92 5.35 -5.63
N ASP A 79 -13.87 5.33 -6.96
CA ASP A 79 -14.95 4.77 -7.80
C ASP A 79 -15.07 3.27 -7.61
N LEU A 80 -13.93 2.58 -7.49
CA LEU A 80 -13.88 1.16 -7.15
C LEU A 80 -14.57 0.88 -5.81
N ILE A 81 -14.28 1.66 -4.76
CA ILE A 81 -14.92 1.51 -3.44
C ILE A 81 -16.43 1.75 -3.54
N SER A 82 -16.86 2.79 -4.26
CA SER A 82 -18.28 3.07 -4.49
C SER A 82 -18.99 1.90 -5.19
N ASN A 83 -18.35 1.35 -6.23
CA ASN A 83 -18.88 0.19 -6.96
C ASN A 83 -18.91 -1.07 -6.10
N LEU A 84 -17.93 -1.29 -5.23
CA LEU A 84 -17.92 -2.41 -4.28
C LEU A 84 -19.09 -2.33 -3.30
N TYR A 85 -19.36 -1.14 -2.73
CA TYR A 85 -20.52 -0.93 -1.87
C TYR A 85 -21.85 -1.12 -2.62
N ALA A 86 -21.96 -0.60 -3.84
CA ALA A 86 -23.14 -0.77 -4.68
C ALA A 86 -23.44 -2.26 -5.00
N ASN A 87 -22.41 -3.11 -5.04
CA ASN A 87 -22.52 -4.54 -5.29
C ASN A 87 -22.51 -5.42 -4.02
N GLY A 88 -22.68 -4.81 -2.84
CA GLY A 88 -22.94 -5.54 -1.60
C GLY A 88 -21.71 -5.87 -0.75
N ALA A 89 -20.60 -5.16 -0.92
CA ALA A 89 -19.54 -5.12 0.08
C ALA A 89 -20.07 -4.53 1.40
N ALA A 90 -19.91 -5.26 2.50
CA ALA A 90 -20.41 -4.86 3.82
C ALA A 90 -19.44 -3.89 4.50
N VAL A 91 -18.14 -4.17 4.42
CA VAL A 91 -17.08 -3.36 5.00
C VAL A 91 -15.96 -3.26 3.97
N VAL A 92 -15.51 -2.04 3.67
CA VAL A 92 -14.32 -1.80 2.87
C VAL A 92 -13.28 -1.15 3.76
N SER A 93 -12.17 -1.84 3.98
CA SER A 93 -11.02 -1.33 4.72
C SER A 93 -10.33 -0.21 3.96
N GLN A 94 -9.65 0.68 4.68
CA GLN A 94 -8.88 1.75 4.07
C GLN A 94 -7.86 1.18 3.06
N PRO A 95 -7.77 1.75 1.84
CA PRO A 95 -6.79 1.34 0.85
C PRO A 95 -5.37 1.51 1.39
N VAL A 96 -4.61 0.41 1.44
CA VAL A 96 -3.18 0.47 1.72
C VAL A 96 -2.49 0.72 0.39
N LEU A 97 -1.98 1.93 0.20
CA LEU A 97 -1.18 2.27 -0.95
C LEU A 97 0.26 1.80 -0.69
N SER A 98 0.89 1.17 -1.66
CA SER A 98 2.31 0.79 -1.60
C SER A 98 2.95 1.04 -2.97
N ALA A 99 4.24 1.38 -2.97
CA ALA A 99 5.01 1.47 -4.20
C ALA A 99 5.30 0.05 -4.72
N GLY A 100 5.08 -0.19 -6.01
CA GLY A 100 5.24 -1.52 -6.63
C GLY A 100 6.63 -2.11 -6.39
N ASP A 101 7.68 -1.35 -6.69
CA ASP A 101 9.08 -1.75 -6.48
C ASP A 101 9.74 -0.96 -5.34
N GLN A 102 9.17 -1.10 -4.14
CA GLN A 102 9.72 -0.43 -2.95
C GLN A 102 11.22 -0.69 -2.78
N LYS A 103 11.69 -1.92 -3.02
CA LYS A 103 13.11 -2.30 -2.93
C LYS A 103 14.00 -1.50 -3.89
N LYS A 104 13.57 -1.34 -5.14
CA LYS A 104 14.33 -0.61 -6.15
C LYS A 104 14.42 0.88 -5.79
N LEU A 105 13.30 1.48 -5.38
CA LEU A 105 13.26 2.88 -4.94
C LEU A 105 14.12 3.09 -3.69
N GLU A 106 14.12 2.12 -2.79
CA GLU A 106 14.99 2.11 -1.62
C GLU A 106 16.48 2.02 -2.00
N ASP A 107 16.84 1.23 -3.00
CA ASP A 107 18.23 1.11 -3.47
C ASP A 107 18.67 2.40 -4.19
N GLU A 108 17.81 3.00 -5.02
CA GLU A 108 18.04 4.30 -5.66
C GLU A 108 18.21 5.43 -4.63
N ALA A 109 17.35 5.47 -3.60
CA ALA A 109 17.45 6.45 -2.51
C ALA A 109 18.75 6.27 -1.71
N PHE A 110 19.20 5.03 -1.52
CA PHE A 110 20.47 4.73 -0.85
C PHE A 110 21.66 5.25 -1.67
N ASP A 111 21.68 4.99 -2.98
CA ASP A 111 22.75 5.46 -3.86
C ASP A 111 22.82 6.98 -3.93
N GLN A 112 21.67 7.66 -3.95
CA GLN A 112 21.61 9.12 -3.88
C GLN A 112 22.14 9.66 -2.55
N ALA A 113 21.72 9.05 -1.42
CA ALA A 113 22.23 9.43 -0.10
C ALA A 113 23.75 9.25 0.01
N LEU A 114 24.30 8.19 -0.58
CA LEU A 114 25.74 7.94 -0.59
C LEU A 114 26.51 8.94 -1.47
N LYS A 115 25.94 9.33 -2.62
CA LYS A 115 26.48 10.38 -3.48
C LYS A 115 26.48 11.74 -2.79
N ASP A 116 25.42 12.09 -2.07
CA ASP A 116 25.36 13.35 -1.33
C ASP A 116 26.36 13.35 -0.18
N ALA A 117 26.42 12.28 0.62
CA ALA A 117 27.42 12.13 1.69
C ALA A 117 28.86 12.26 1.16
N LYS A 118 29.17 11.69 -0.01
CA LYS A 118 30.48 11.83 -0.66
C LYS A 118 30.74 13.28 -1.10
N THR A 119 29.75 13.95 -1.67
CA THR A 119 29.84 15.37 -2.07
C THR A 119 30.08 16.28 -0.88
N GLN A 120 29.33 16.10 0.20
CA GLN A 120 29.49 16.86 1.44
C GLN A 120 30.85 16.62 2.08
N ALA A 121 31.28 15.36 2.18
CA ALA A 121 32.62 15.02 2.65
C ALA A 121 33.70 15.69 1.79
N GLY A 122 33.57 15.64 0.46
CA GLY A 122 34.48 16.32 -0.48
C GLY A 122 34.59 17.82 -0.23
N LYS A 123 33.46 18.51 0.00
CA LYS A 123 33.42 19.94 0.35
C LYS A 123 34.12 20.22 1.68
N ILE A 124 33.94 19.36 2.69
CA ILE A 124 34.61 19.51 3.99
C ILE A 124 36.11 19.27 3.85
N ALA A 125 36.51 18.26 3.08
CA ALA A 125 37.90 17.89 2.89
C ALA A 125 38.67 18.96 2.11
N SER A 126 38.11 19.49 1.02
CA SER A 126 38.72 20.59 0.27
C SER A 126 38.85 21.86 1.10
N LYS A 127 37.85 22.19 1.94
CA LYS A 127 37.93 23.33 2.88
C LYS A 127 39.09 23.19 3.88
N ASN A 128 39.41 21.97 4.28
CA ASN A 128 40.52 21.70 5.21
C ASN A 128 41.84 21.34 4.51
N TRP A 129 41.90 21.42 3.17
CA TRP A 129 43.07 21.00 2.37
C TRP A 129 43.50 19.54 2.61
N LYS A 130 42.53 18.70 2.97
CA LYS A 130 42.72 17.27 3.25
C LYS A 130 42.14 16.44 2.13
N PHE A 131 42.75 15.30 1.84
CA PHE A 131 42.22 14.35 0.85
C PHE A 131 41.41 13.24 1.54
N ILE A 132 40.27 12.89 0.95
CA ILE A 132 39.48 11.72 1.36
C ILE A 132 40.03 10.49 0.66
N LYS A 133 40.46 9.49 1.43
CA LYS A 133 41.07 8.27 0.86
C LYS A 133 40.11 7.08 0.81
N LYS A 134 39.54 6.70 1.96
CA LYS A 134 38.71 5.49 2.09
C LYS A 134 37.59 5.70 3.10
N ILE A 135 36.45 5.07 2.84
CA ILE A 135 35.35 4.91 3.80
C ILE A 135 35.82 3.94 4.91
N ILE A 136 35.69 4.35 6.16
CA ILE A 136 36.04 3.53 7.34
C ILE A 136 34.81 2.83 7.89
N ALA A 137 33.69 3.53 7.94
CA ALA A 137 32.44 3.00 8.45
C ALA A 137 31.26 3.53 7.64
N LEU A 138 30.29 2.65 7.41
CA LEU A 138 29.01 2.97 6.81
C LEU A 138 27.93 2.43 7.74
N THR A 139 27.08 3.32 8.22
CA THR A 139 25.92 2.98 9.05
C THR A 139 24.67 3.43 8.33
N GLN A 140 23.75 2.49 8.15
CA GLN A 140 22.47 2.72 7.50
C GLN A 140 21.39 2.64 8.57
N GLN A 141 20.56 3.68 8.66
CA GLN A 141 19.34 3.63 9.44
C GLN A 141 18.19 3.52 8.44
N SER A 142 17.63 2.31 8.30
CA SER A 142 16.39 2.11 7.55
C SER A 142 15.24 2.70 8.37
N SER A 143 14.56 3.70 7.81
CA SER A 143 13.25 4.11 8.32
C SER A 143 12.21 3.16 7.77
N ALA A 144 11.22 2.77 8.58
CA ALA A 144 10.08 2.03 8.08
C ALA A 144 9.34 2.88 7.04
N SER A 145 9.12 2.35 5.83
CA SER A 145 8.30 3.01 4.80
C SER A 145 6.91 3.26 5.36
N THR A 146 6.63 4.50 5.72
CA THR A 146 5.30 4.92 6.16
C THR A 146 4.55 5.44 4.94
N ALA A 147 3.81 4.55 4.28
CA ALA A 147 2.88 4.95 3.22
C ALA A 147 1.77 5.79 3.85
N THR A 148 1.93 7.12 3.83
CA THR A 148 0.89 8.06 4.25
C THR A 148 0.46 8.86 3.03
N ALA A 149 -0.70 8.50 2.47
CA ALA A 149 -1.37 9.32 1.48
C ALA A 149 -2.00 10.51 2.19
N THR A 150 -1.33 11.66 2.20
CA THR A 150 -1.92 12.89 2.72
C THR A 150 -2.60 13.63 1.58
N SER A 151 -3.80 14.16 1.82
CA SER A 151 -4.56 15.00 0.88
C SER A 151 -3.94 16.39 0.66
N LYS A 152 -2.81 16.69 1.32
CA LYS A 152 -2.09 17.95 1.18
C LYS A 152 -0.87 17.76 0.28
N ALA A 153 -0.71 18.68 -0.67
CA ALA A 153 0.44 18.75 -1.54
C ALA A 153 1.74 18.85 -0.73
N ASP A 154 2.75 18.08 -1.12
CA ASP A 154 4.06 18.11 -0.49
C ASP A 154 4.92 19.26 -1.05
N THR A 155 4.82 20.42 -0.41
CA THR A 155 5.55 21.63 -0.79
C THR A 155 7.08 21.54 -0.60
N LEU A 156 7.58 20.52 0.10
CA LEU A 156 9.02 20.33 0.34
C LEU A 156 9.72 19.61 -0.82
N THR A 157 9.03 18.72 -1.55
CA THR A 157 9.58 18.09 -2.76
C THR A 157 9.53 19.03 -3.96
N GLU A 158 8.57 19.97 -4.00
CA GLU A 158 8.47 21.03 -5.02
C GLU A 158 9.67 21.98 -5.04
N ALA A 159 10.31 22.23 -3.89
CA ALA A 159 11.41 23.19 -3.80
C ALA A 159 12.72 22.71 -4.43
N ASN A 160 12.91 21.38 -4.58
CA ASN A 160 14.14 20.78 -5.10
C ASN A 160 13.98 20.06 -6.45
N ASN A 161 12.78 19.61 -6.79
CA ASN A 161 12.51 18.93 -8.06
C ASN A 161 11.44 19.72 -8.83
N GLN A 162 11.74 20.15 -10.05
CA GLN A 162 10.84 20.88 -10.96
C GLN A 162 9.68 20.00 -11.48
N GLN A 163 8.95 19.32 -10.60
CA GLN A 163 7.74 18.57 -10.94
C GLN A 163 6.58 19.04 -10.09
N THR A 164 5.49 19.39 -10.78
CA THR A 164 4.21 19.85 -10.21
C THR A 164 3.73 18.93 -9.09
N ALA A 165 3.27 19.52 -7.98
CA ALA A 165 2.63 18.81 -6.87
C ALA A 165 1.65 17.74 -7.36
N GLN A 166 1.96 16.48 -7.03
CA GLN A 166 1.02 15.37 -7.16
C GLN A 166 0.44 15.05 -5.78
N ASN A 167 -0.86 14.80 -5.73
CA ASN A 167 -1.51 14.26 -4.52
C ASN A 167 -1.17 12.77 -4.40
N GLY A 168 -0.91 12.28 -3.18
CA GLY A 168 -0.60 10.87 -2.95
C GLY A 168 0.85 10.46 -3.25
N VAL A 169 1.83 11.33 -2.93
CA VAL A 169 3.25 11.02 -3.07
C VAL A 169 3.71 10.03 -2.00
N PHE A 170 4.39 8.98 -2.42
CA PHE A 170 5.14 8.11 -1.52
C PHE A 170 6.51 8.72 -1.24
N LYS A 171 6.78 9.10 0.01
CA LYS A 171 8.11 9.50 0.43
C LYS A 171 8.88 8.32 0.95
N ILE A 172 9.97 7.98 0.29
CA ILE A 172 10.95 7.01 0.77
C ILE A 172 12.17 7.82 1.22
N VAL A 173 12.43 7.83 2.53
CA VAL A 173 13.56 8.56 3.12
C VAL A 173 14.56 7.54 3.67
N LYS A 174 15.80 7.60 3.18
CA LYS A 174 16.93 6.85 3.74
C LYS A 174 17.99 7.81 4.28
N ALA A 175 18.42 7.55 5.51
CA ALA A 175 19.54 8.25 6.14
C ALA A 175 20.76 7.32 6.18
N VAL A 176 21.88 7.80 5.66
CA VAL A 176 23.15 7.08 5.65
C VAL A 176 24.20 7.95 6.33
N SER A 177 24.92 7.40 7.31
CA SER A 177 26.07 8.05 7.92
C SER A 177 27.34 7.33 7.49
N VAL A 178 28.25 8.09 6.86
CA VAL A 178 29.51 7.59 6.29
C VAL A 178 30.69 8.30 6.94
N SER A 179 31.60 7.52 7.51
CA SER A 179 32.83 8.03 8.12
C SER A 179 34.02 7.79 7.20
N TYR A 180 34.84 8.83 6.99
CA TYR A 180 35.98 8.79 6.07
C TYR A 180 37.30 8.98 6.80
N LYS A 181 38.36 8.30 6.32
CA LYS A 181 39.74 8.58 6.74
C LYS A 181 40.26 9.82 6.01
N MET A 182 40.68 10.82 6.77
CA MET A 182 41.32 12.05 6.25
C MET A 182 42.81 12.09 6.58
N TRP A 183 43.58 12.78 5.74
CA TRP A 183 45.00 13.14 5.92
C TRP A 183 45.13 14.64 5.97
#